data_AF-A0A5K0XL16-F1
#
_entry.id   AF-A0A5K0XL16-F1
#
_cell.length_a   1.000
_cell.length_b   1.000
_cell.length_c   1.000
_cell.angle_alpha   90.00
_cell.angle_beta   90.00
_cell.angle_gamma   90.00
#
_symmetry.space_group_name_H-M   'P 1'
#
loop_
_entity.id
_entity.type
_entity.pdbx_description
1 polymer ?
#
loop_
_entity_poly.entity_id
_entity_poly.type
_entity_poly.pdbx_seq_one_letter_code
_entity_poly.pdbx_strand_id
1 'polypeptide(L)'
;KKYLELTKGAADNYHLSWWKRHGVVLDGEIAALAFRHGNFDLAAKSYEKVCALYAGEGWHDLLAEVLPNLAECQKQLNDQAGYLSSCVRLLSLERSLFLTKEREAFQSEVVRLAHSEMKHPVPLDVSSLITFSGNPGPPLELCDGDPGTLSVTVWSGFPDDISLESLSLTLIATFSADEGVK
;
A
#
# COMPACT_ATOMS: atom_id res chain seq x y z
N LYS A 1 -24.77 -22.02 -6.08
CA LYS A 1 -25.81 -20.95 -6.19
C LYS A 1 -26.44 -20.66 -4.83
N LYS A 2 -27.20 -21.59 -4.23
CA LYS A 2 -27.84 -21.39 -2.90
C LYS A 2 -26.88 -20.97 -1.77
N TYR A 3 -25.68 -21.54 -1.70
CA TYR A 3 -24.65 -21.13 -0.72
C TYR A 3 -24.28 -19.65 -0.85
N LEU A 4 -23.99 -19.21 -2.07
CA LEU A 4 -23.54 -17.84 -2.34
C LEU A 4 -24.64 -16.81 -2.03
N GLU A 5 -25.90 -17.13 -2.35
CA GLU A 5 -27.05 -16.29 -2.02
C GLU A 5 -27.25 -16.14 -0.50
N LEU A 6 -27.14 -17.25 0.25
CA LEU A 6 -27.23 -17.22 1.71
C LEU A 6 -26.06 -16.45 2.33
N THR A 7 -24.84 -16.66 1.82
CA THR A 7 -23.63 -15.98 2.31
C THR A 7 -23.71 -14.48 2.07
N LYS A 8 -24.16 -14.07 0.87
CA LYS A 8 -24.39 -12.66 0.55
C LYS A 8 -25.48 -12.05 1.43
N GLY A 9 -26.61 -12.74 1.60
CA GLY A 9 -27.69 -12.27 2.48
C GLY A 9 -27.22 -12.11 3.94
N ALA A 10 -26.38 -13.03 4.44
CA ALA A 10 -25.79 -12.90 5.77
C ALA A 10 -24.80 -11.73 5.86
N ALA A 11 -23.93 -11.55 4.85
CA ALA A 11 -22.98 -10.43 4.79
C ALA A 11 -23.72 -9.08 4.84
N ASP A 12 -24.75 -8.93 4.01
CA ASP A 12 -25.57 -7.72 3.96
C ASP A 12 -26.22 -7.41 5.33
N ASN A 13 -26.75 -8.43 6.02
CA ASN A 13 -27.32 -8.26 7.36
C ASN A 13 -26.27 -7.84 8.40
N TYR A 14 -25.05 -8.41 8.36
CA TYR A 14 -23.98 -8.01 9.28
C TYR A 14 -23.47 -6.59 9.01
N HIS A 15 -23.42 -6.16 7.75
CA HIS A 15 -23.05 -4.79 7.36
C HIS A 15 -24.07 -3.75 7.84
N LEU A 16 -25.35 -4.11 7.84
CA LEU A 16 -26.45 -3.30 8.39
C LEU A 16 -26.51 -3.34 9.92
N SER A 17 -25.74 -4.22 10.56
CA SER A 17 -25.65 -4.36 11.99
C SER A 17 -24.39 -3.69 12.54
N TRP A 18 -24.24 -3.68 13.87
CA TRP A 18 -23.02 -3.20 14.53
C TRP A 18 -21.80 -4.13 14.34
N TRP A 19 -21.96 -5.25 13.62
CA TRP A 19 -20.98 -6.33 13.51
C TRP A 19 -20.30 -6.36 12.14
N LYS A 20 -19.89 -5.19 11.64
CA LYS A 20 -19.33 -5.01 10.30
C LYS A 20 -18.15 -5.93 9.99
N ARG A 21 -17.30 -6.27 10.98
CA ARG A 21 -16.19 -7.22 10.82
C ARG A 21 -16.66 -8.60 10.34
N HIS A 22 -17.77 -9.11 10.87
CA HIS A 22 -18.33 -10.39 10.44
C HIS A 22 -18.85 -10.33 9.00
N GLY A 23 -19.42 -9.20 8.60
CA GLY A 23 -19.82 -8.97 7.20
C GLY A 23 -18.64 -9.05 6.24
N VAL A 24 -17.50 -8.46 6.61
CA VAL A 24 -16.29 -8.48 5.77
C VAL A 24 -15.65 -9.88 5.70
N VAL A 25 -15.69 -10.68 6.77
CA VAL A 25 -15.24 -12.09 6.70
C VAL A 25 -16.04 -12.86 5.65
N LEU A 26 -17.36 -12.66 5.61
CA LEU A 26 -18.21 -13.28 4.58
C LEU A 26 -17.95 -12.71 3.18
N ASP A 27 -17.62 -11.42 3.06
CA ASP A 27 -17.13 -10.85 1.79
C ASP A 27 -15.87 -11.58 1.29
N GLY A 28 -14.98 -12.04 2.19
CA GLY A 28 -13.82 -12.85 1.84
C GLY A 28 -14.19 -14.21 1.21
N GLU A 29 -15.18 -14.90 1.76
CA GLU A 29 -15.68 -16.16 1.17
C GLU A 29 -16.35 -15.93 -0.19
N ILE A 30 -17.15 -14.86 -0.29
CA ILE A 30 -17.79 -14.45 -1.55
C ILE A 30 -16.70 -14.16 -2.59
N ALA A 31 -15.65 -13.43 -2.22
CA ALA A 31 -14.54 -13.10 -3.10
C ALA A 31 -13.81 -14.36 -3.58
N ALA A 32 -13.47 -15.27 -2.68
CA ALA A 32 -12.78 -16.52 -3.02
C ALA A 32 -13.61 -17.39 -3.98
N LEU A 33 -14.92 -17.49 -3.76
CA LEU A 33 -15.83 -18.21 -4.67
C LEU A 33 -15.97 -17.52 -6.03
N ALA A 34 -16.10 -16.19 -6.04
CA ALA A 34 -16.19 -15.42 -7.27
C ALA A 34 -14.90 -15.54 -8.10
N PHE A 35 -13.74 -15.48 -7.44
CA PHE A 35 -12.42 -15.64 -8.04
C PHE A 35 -12.28 -17.01 -8.72
N ARG A 36 -12.61 -18.09 -8.02
CA ARG A 36 -12.56 -19.46 -8.58
C ARG A 36 -13.48 -19.68 -9.77
N HIS A 37 -14.59 -18.95 -9.84
CA HIS A 37 -15.51 -18.99 -10.97
C HIS A 37 -15.17 -18.01 -12.10
N GLY A 38 -14.05 -17.27 -12.00
CA GLY A 38 -13.63 -16.28 -12.99
C GLY A 38 -14.47 -15.00 -13.00
N ASN A 39 -15.32 -14.78 -11.99
CA ASN A 39 -16.06 -13.54 -11.83
C ASN A 39 -15.18 -12.50 -11.12
N PHE A 40 -14.20 -11.98 -11.86
CA PHE A 40 -13.18 -11.08 -11.32
C PHE A 40 -13.74 -9.73 -10.87
N ASP A 41 -14.82 -9.23 -11.47
CA ASP A 41 -15.47 -7.97 -11.05
C ASP A 41 -16.05 -8.07 -9.63
N LEU A 42 -16.81 -9.15 -9.37
CA LEU A 42 -17.35 -9.38 -8.02
C LEU A 42 -16.23 -9.70 -7.03
N ALA A 43 -15.25 -10.51 -7.45
CA ALA A 43 -14.12 -10.86 -6.60
C ALA A 43 -13.32 -9.62 -6.17
N ALA A 44 -12.99 -8.72 -7.11
CA ALA A 44 -12.28 -7.48 -6.83
C ALA A 44 -13.03 -6.63 -5.79
N LYS A 45 -14.32 -6.36 -6.02
CA LYS A 45 -15.14 -5.55 -5.11
C LYS A 45 -15.22 -6.11 -3.69
N SER A 46 -15.33 -7.43 -3.57
CA SER A 46 -15.34 -8.08 -2.26
C SER A 46 -13.95 -8.11 -1.62
N TYR A 47 -12.89 -8.40 -2.38
CA TYR A 47 -11.52 -8.36 -1.86
C TYR A 47 -11.06 -6.97 -1.45
N GLU A 48 -11.50 -5.90 -2.13
CA GLU A 48 -11.21 -4.52 -1.75
C GLU A 48 -11.69 -4.21 -0.33
N LYS A 49 -12.91 -4.64 0.02
CA LYS A 49 -13.46 -4.48 1.38
C LYS A 49 -12.64 -5.24 2.41
N VAL A 50 -12.24 -6.46 2.08
CA VAL A 50 -11.42 -7.32 2.95
C VAL A 50 -10.04 -6.70 3.17
N CYS A 51 -9.37 -6.29 2.09
CA CYS A 51 -8.06 -5.65 2.15
C CYS A 51 -8.11 -4.30 2.89
N ALA A 52 -9.20 -3.54 2.75
CA ALA A 52 -9.41 -2.30 3.50
C ALA A 52 -9.53 -2.56 5.00
N LEU A 53 -10.32 -3.56 5.42
CA LEU A 53 -10.42 -3.95 6.82
C LEU A 53 -9.06 -4.42 7.37
N TYR A 54 -8.40 -5.35 6.68
CA TYR A 54 -7.17 -5.96 7.19
C TYR A 54 -6.05 -4.94 7.38
N ALA A 55 -5.88 -3.98 6.47
CA ALA A 55 -4.89 -2.93 6.73
C ALA A 55 -5.33 -1.91 7.77
N GLY A 56 -6.62 -1.56 7.83
CA GLY A 56 -7.12 -0.64 8.85
C GLY A 56 -6.92 -1.18 10.27
N GLU A 57 -6.92 -2.51 10.43
CA GLU A 57 -6.70 -3.21 11.69
C GLU A 57 -5.22 -3.64 11.89
N GLY A 58 -4.33 -3.37 10.92
CA GLY A 58 -2.92 -3.79 10.97
C GLY A 58 -2.69 -5.30 10.85
N TRP A 59 -3.64 -6.06 10.30
CA TRP A 59 -3.54 -7.50 10.10
C TRP A 59 -2.77 -7.84 8.82
N HIS A 60 -1.47 -7.56 8.83
CA HIS A 60 -0.61 -7.69 7.65
C HIS A 60 -0.48 -9.12 7.15
N ASP A 61 -0.46 -10.14 8.02
CA ASP A 61 -0.42 -11.54 7.62
C ASP A 61 -1.64 -11.91 6.76
N LEU A 62 -2.84 -11.59 7.25
CA LEU A 62 -4.09 -11.84 6.53
C LEU A 62 -4.20 -11.00 5.25
N LEU A 63 -3.66 -9.79 5.26
CA LEU A 63 -3.58 -8.96 4.06
C LEU A 63 -2.66 -9.58 3.00
N ALA A 64 -1.52 -10.14 3.41
CA ALA A 64 -0.58 -10.80 2.50
C ALA A 64 -1.18 -12.03 1.82
N GLU A 65 -2.11 -12.73 2.48
CA GLU A 65 -2.84 -13.86 1.89
C GLU A 65 -3.88 -13.45 0.83
N VAL A 66 -4.53 -12.29 1.01
CA VAL A 66 -5.69 -11.89 0.20
C VAL A 66 -5.33 -10.90 -0.90
N LEU A 67 -4.41 -9.97 -0.63
CA LEU A 67 -4.03 -8.90 -1.56
C LEU A 67 -3.49 -9.42 -2.91
N PRO A 68 -2.73 -10.53 -3.01
CA PRO A 68 -2.34 -11.09 -4.30
C PRO A 68 -3.54 -11.48 -5.18
N ASN A 69 -4.63 -11.98 -4.59
CA ASN A 69 -5.84 -12.34 -5.34
C ASN A 69 -6.57 -11.08 -5.86
N LEU A 70 -6.59 -10.00 -5.08
CA LEU A 70 -7.10 -8.71 -5.55
C LEU A 70 -6.27 -8.16 -6.71
N ALA A 71 -4.95 -8.20 -6.59
CA ALA A 71 -4.04 -7.77 -7.64
C ALA A 71 -4.29 -8.55 -8.94
N GLU A 72 -4.45 -9.88 -8.83
CA GLU A 72 -4.78 -10.73 -9.99
C GLU A 72 -6.15 -10.37 -10.58
N CYS A 73 -7.18 -10.12 -9.77
CA CYS A 73 -8.47 -9.64 -10.29
C CYS A 73 -8.32 -8.35 -11.09
N GLN A 74 -7.61 -7.36 -10.55
CA GLN A 74 -7.42 -6.05 -11.20
C GLN A 74 -6.66 -6.20 -12.52
N LYS A 75 -5.64 -7.07 -12.54
CA LYS A 75 -4.91 -7.42 -13.75
C LYS A 75 -5.83 -8.03 -14.82
N GLN A 76 -6.68 -9.00 -14.45
CA GLN A 76 -7.64 -9.63 -15.37
C GLN A 76 -8.70 -8.65 -15.88
N LEU A 77 -9.08 -7.67 -15.08
CA LEU A 77 -10.01 -6.59 -15.45
C LEU A 77 -9.35 -5.44 -16.24
N ASN A 78 -8.02 -5.51 -16.46
CA ASN A 78 -7.23 -4.43 -17.04
C ASN A 78 -7.34 -3.10 -16.27
N ASP A 79 -7.58 -3.18 -14.96
CA ASP A 79 -7.51 -2.04 -14.05
C ASP A 79 -6.05 -1.79 -13.66
N GLN A 80 -5.34 -1.06 -14.52
CA GLN A 80 -3.92 -0.77 -14.33
C GLN A 80 -3.65 0.05 -13.07
N ALA A 81 -4.56 0.96 -12.71
CA ALA A 81 -4.39 1.83 -11.55
C ALA A 81 -4.56 1.06 -10.23
N GLY A 82 -5.63 0.26 -10.14
CA GLY A 82 -5.83 -0.63 -8.99
C GLY A 82 -4.71 -1.65 -8.86
N TYR A 83 -4.30 -2.28 -9.97
CA TYR A 83 -3.23 -3.27 -9.96
C TYR A 83 -1.89 -2.68 -9.52
N LEU A 84 -1.52 -1.50 -10.02
CA LEU A 84 -0.30 -0.79 -9.60
C LEU A 84 -0.31 -0.48 -8.10
N SER A 85 -1.44 0.01 -7.58
CA SER A 85 -1.63 0.27 -6.15
C SER A 85 -1.47 -0.99 -5.31
N SER A 86 -2.04 -2.13 -5.76
CA SER A 86 -1.89 -3.42 -5.10
C SER A 86 -0.44 -3.90 -5.09
N CYS A 87 0.31 -3.77 -6.19
CA CYS A 87 1.73 -4.15 -6.24
C CYS A 87 2.59 -3.32 -5.28
N VAL A 88 2.40 -2.00 -5.24
CA VAL A 88 3.12 -1.12 -4.29
C VAL A 88 2.78 -1.49 -2.85
N ARG A 89 1.52 -1.79 -2.57
CA ARG A 89 1.07 -2.19 -1.24
C ARG A 89 1.63 -3.55 -0.82
N LEU A 90 1.75 -4.52 -1.74
CA LEU A 90 2.43 -5.80 -1.50
C LEU A 90 3.91 -5.59 -1.13
N LEU A 91 4.60 -4.70 -1.84
CA LEU A 91 5.98 -4.33 -1.52
C LEU A 91 6.10 -3.63 -0.16
N SER A 92 5.09 -2.85 0.22
CA SER A 92 5.04 -2.10 1.48
C SER A 92 4.86 -2.96 2.73
N LEU A 93 4.42 -4.21 2.56
CA LEU A 93 4.29 -5.16 3.66
C LEU A 93 5.65 -5.66 4.14
N GLU A 94 5.67 -6.20 5.36
CA GLU A 94 6.86 -6.72 6.01
C GLU A 94 7.61 -7.70 5.10
N ARG A 95 8.94 -7.56 5.07
CA ARG A 95 9.81 -8.32 4.14
C ARG A 95 9.71 -9.84 4.33
N SER A 96 9.43 -10.29 5.55
CA SER A 96 9.30 -11.70 5.92
C SER A 96 8.02 -12.38 5.40
N LEU A 97 7.02 -11.61 4.95
CA LEU A 97 5.73 -12.17 4.50
C LEU A 97 5.78 -12.78 3.10
N PHE A 98 6.83 -12.47 2.33
CA PHE A 98 7.00 -12.93 0.96
C PHE A 98 8.43 -13.41 0.72
N LEU A 99 8.60 -14.36 -0.20
CA LEU A 99 9.91 -14.74 -0.68
C LEU A 99 10.53 -13.58 -1.46
N THR A 100 11.87 -13.50 -1.47
CA THR A 100 12.61 -12.47 -2.23
C THR A 100 12.14 -12.43 -3.69
N LYS A 101 11.99 -13.60 -4.34
CA LYS A 101 11.53 -13.70 -5.73
C LYS A 101 10.12 -13.16 -5.96
N GLU A 102 9.22 -13.29 -5.00
CA GLU A 102 7.87 -12.74 -5.11
C GLU A 102 7.91 -11.23 -5.04
N ARG A 103 8.73 -10.68 -4.14
CA ARG A 103 8.95 -9.24 -4.03
C ARG A 103 9.59 -8.66 -5.30
N GLU A 104 10.61 -9.31 -5.84
CA GLU A 104 11.24 -8.95 -7.12
C GLU A 104 10.21 -8.94 -8.27
N ALA A 105 9.29 -9.90 -8.30
CA ALA A 105 8.20 -9.94 -9.27
C ALA A 105 7.22 -8.78 -9.09
N PHE A 106 6.84 -8.44 -7.85
CA PHE A 106 5.99 -7.28 -7.58
C PHE A 106 6.66 -5.98 -8.02
N GLN A 107 7.95 -5.80 -7.75
CA GLN A 107 8.71 -4.62 -8.21
C GLN A 107 8.77 -4.56 -9.74
N SER A 108 9.05 -5.68 -10.40
CA SER A 108 9.12 -5.75 -11.86
C SER A 108 7.81 -5.29 -12.50
N GLU A 109 6.67 -5.66 -11.92
CA GLU A 109 5.35 -5.21 -12.38
C GLU A 109 5.12 -3.71 -12.12
N VAL A 110 5.54 -3.17 -10.97
CA VAL A 110 5.49 -1.72 -10.70
C VAL A 110 6.30 -0.95 -11.74
N VAL A 111 7.54 -1.38 -12.01
CA VAL A 111 8.43 -0.74 -13.01
C VAL A 111 7.82 -0.83 -14.41
N ARG A 112 7.28 -2.00 -14.78
CA ARG A 112 6.62 -2.21 -16.08
C ARG A 112 5.41 -1.30 -16.27
N LEU A 113 4.59 -1.10 -15.23
CA LEU A 113 3.41 -0.23 -15.27
C LEU A 113 3.78 1.25 -15.22
N ALA A 114 4.76 1.63 -14.40
CA ALA A 114 5.23 3.02 -14.29
C ALA A 114 5.85 3.51 -15.61
N HIS A 115 6.57 2.64 -16.33
CA HIS A 115 7.10 2.93 -17.66
C HIS A 115 6.09 2.73 -18.80
N SER A 116 4.88 2.27 -18.51
CA SER A 116 3.81 2.24 -19.51
C SER A 116 3.21 3.64 -19.68
N GLU A 117 2.80 3.99 -20.90
CA GLU A 117 2.10 5.25 -21.18
C GLU A 117 0.68 5.24 -20.57
N MET A 118 0.59 5.22 -19.23
CA MET A 118 -0.68 5.25 -18.51
C MET A 118 -1.40 6.56 -18.84
N LYS A 119 -2.63 6.45 -19.35
CA LYS A 119 -3.45 7.62 -19.73
C LYS A 119 -3.65 8.62 -18.58
N HIS A 120 -3.72 8.10 -17.36
CA HIS A 120 -3.92 8.87 -16.15
C HIS A 120 -2.85 8.46 -15.12
N PRO A 121 -1.95 9.37 -14.75
CA PRO A 121 -1.00 9.13 -13.67
C PRO A 121 -1.73 8.77 -12.38
N VAL A 122 -1.19 7.79 -11.66
CA VAL A 122 -1.77 7.31 -10.40
C VAL A 122 -0.87 7.77 -9.26
N PRO A 123 -1.37 8.58 -8.30
CA PRO A 123 -0.60 8.90 -7.11
C PRO A 123 -0.47 7.64 -6.25
N LEU A 124 0.77 7.30 -5.87
CA LEU A 124 1.08 6.14 -5.05
C LEU A 124 1.75 6.62 -3.76
N ASP A 125 1.33 6.06 -2.64
CA ASP A 125 2.05 6.19 -1.38
C ASP A 125 3.15 5.13 -1.32
N VAL A 126 4.41 5.59 -1.36
CA VAL A 126 5.62 4.76 -1.27
C VAL A 126 6.43 5.09 -0.02
N SER A 127 5.84 5.75 0.97
CA SER A 127 6.54 6.19 2.19
C SER A 127 7.15 5.04 3.00
N SER A 128 6.53 3.86 2.96
CA SER A 128 7.06 2.61 3.53
C SER A 128 8.27 2.05 2.77
N LEU A 129 8.43 2.41 1.49
CA LEU A 129 9.46 1.92 0.59
C LEU A 129 10.63 2.90 0.45
N ILE A 130 10.45 4.16 0.79
CA ILE A 130 11.51 5.17 0.76
C ILE A 130 11.59 5.80 2.14
N THR A 131 12.61 5.42 2.91
CA THR A 131 12.86 6.04 4.21
C THR A 131 14.05 6.98 4.12
N PHE A 132 13.97 8.08 4.86
CA PHE A 132 15.07 9.01 5.03
C PHE A 132 15.42 9.08 6.51
N SER A 133 16.72 9.05 6.81
CA SER A 133 17.22 9.29 8.15
C SER A 133 18.15 10.49 8.10
N GLY A 134 17.83 11.53 8.87
CA GLY A 134 18.83 12.51 9.27
C GLY A 134 19.77 11.87 10.27
N ASN A 135 21.03 12.27 10.27
CA ASN A 135 21.97 11.81 11.30
C ASN A 135 21.43 12.28 12.67
N PRO A 136 21.20 11.41 13.67
CA PRO A 136 20.63 11.76 14.98
C PRO A 136 21.63 12.48 15.89
N GLY A 137 22.52 13.29 15.31
CA GLY A 137 23.43 14.15 16.03
C GLY A 137 22.65 15.14 16.91
N PRO A 138 23.32 15.77 17.88
CA PRO A 138 22.72 16.85 18.67
C PRO A 138 22.08 17.89 17.73
N PRO A 139 20.98 18.55 18.16
CA PRO A 139 20.34 19.59 17.37
C PRO A 139 21.41 20.53 16.80
N LEU A 140 21.44 20.64 15.47
CA LEU A 140 22.43 21.47 14.81
C LEU A 140 22.05 22.92 15.09
N GLU A 141 22.72 23.57 16.04
CA GLU A 141 22.64 25.02 16.22
C GLU A 141 23.34 25.66 15.02
N LEU A 142 22.58 25.91 13.97
CA LEU A 142 23.04 26.68 12.81
C LEU A 142 23.12 28.15 13.23
N CYS A 143 24.29 28.57 13.71
CA CYS A 143 24.59 29.99 13.91
C CYS A 143 24.78 30.68 12.55
N ASP A 144 24.42 31.96 12.47
CA ASP A 144 24.61 32.76 11.25
C ASP A 144 26.10 32.77 10.85
N GLY A 145 26.40 32.20 9.69
CA GLY A 145 27.76 32.11 9.16
C GLY A 145 28.46 30.75 9.33
N ASP A 146 27.84 29.76 10.01
CA ASP A 146 28.40 28.41 10.06
C ASP A 146 28.19 27.66 8.73
N PRO A 147 29.22 26.99 8.18
CA PRO A 147 29.08 26.07 7.06
C PRO A 147 28.48 24.75 7.56
N GLY A 148 27.25 24.81 8.09
CA GLY A 148 26.53 23.65 8.58
C GLY A 148 26.22 22.69 7.42
N THR A 149 26.79 21.50 7.46
CA THR A 149 26.46 20.44 6.50
C THR A 149 25.40 19.53 7.11
N LEU A 150 24.20 19.50 6.50
CA LEU A 150 23.18 18.52 6.86
C LEU A 150 23.36 17.26 6.02
N SER A 151 23.72 16.14 6.65
CA SER A 151 23.77 14.84 6.00
C SER A 151 22.41 14.16 6.05
N VAL A 152 21.83 13.88 4.88
CA VAL A 152 20.60 13.09 4.72
C VAL A 152 20.96 11.78 4.02
N THR A 153 20.52 10.65 4.57
CA THR A 153 20.63 9.35 3.91
C THR A 153 19.24 8.89 3.48
N VAL A 154 19.12 8.52 2.20
CA VAL A 154 17.90 7.97 1.62
C VAL A 154 18.12 6.47 1.41
N TRP A 155 17.18 5.66 1.89
CA TRP A 155 17.22 4.21 1.78
C TRP A 155 16.03 3.72 0.96
N SER A 156 16.32 2.84 0.01
CA SER A 156 15.30 2.12 -0.75
C SER A 156 14.92 0.82 -0.04
N GLY A 157 13.62 0.60 0.13
CA GLY A 157 13.01 -0.63 0.62
C GLY A 157 12.60 -1.60 -0.49
N PHE A 158 12.84 -1.23 -1.75
CA PHE A 158 12.62 -2.10 -2.91
C PHE A 158 13.62 -3.26 -2.93
N PRO A 159 13.22 -4.45 -3.41
CA PRO A 159 14.11 -5.60 -3.50
C PRO A 159 15.29 -5.42 -4.47
N ASP A 160 15.08 -4.71 -5.58
CA ASP A 160 16.09 -4.41 -6.61
C ASP A 160 16.25 -2.89 -6.84
N ASP A 161 17.26 -2.51 -7.61
CA ASP A 161 17.51 -1.12 -8.01
C ASP A 161 16.33 -0.51 -8.77
N ILE A 162 16.07 0.78 -8.50
CA ILE A 162 15.08 1.59 -9.23
C ILE A 162 15.74 2.86 -9.74
N SER A 163 15.56 3.11 -11.03
CA SER A 163 15.94 4.37 -11.66
C SER A 163 14.89 5.44 -11.37
N LEU A 164 15.32 6.55 -10.79
CA LEU A 164 14.49 7.75 -10.63
C LEU A 164 14.86 8.75 -11.72
N GLU A 165 13.86 9.32 -12.39
CA GLU A 165 14.08 10.41 -13.34
C GLU A 165 14.47 11.70 -12.63
N SER A 166 13.83 11.97 -11.48
CA SER A 166 14.12 13.15 -10.66
C SER A 166 13.92 12.87 -9.18
N LEU A 167 14.70 13.55 -8.35
CA LEU A 167 14.58 13.57 -6.90
C LEU A 167 14.67 15.03 -6.44
N SER A 168 13.62 15.52 -5.77
CA SER A 168 13.56 16.89 -5.25
C SER A 168 13.55 16.84 -3.72
N LEU A 169 14.47 17.55 -3.09
CA LEU A 169 14.53 17.72 -1.63
C LEU A 169 14.31 19.19 -1.29
N THR A 170 13.36 19.45 -0.38
CA THR A 170 13.07 20.80 0.11
C THR A 170 13.33 20.86 1.61
N LEU A 171 14.21 21.75 2.04
CA LEU A 171 14.42 22.06 3.46
C LEU A 171 13.51 23.23 3.86
N ILE A 172 12.74 23.07 4.94
CA ILE A 172 11.89 24.11 5.50
C ILE A 172 12.38 24.40 6.92
N ALA A 173 12.77 25.65 7.19
CA ALA A 173 13.10 26.09 8.54
C ALA A 173 11.82 26.15 9.38
N THR A 174 11.72 25.32 10.42
CA THR A 174 10.65 25.40 11.41
C THR A 174 11.13 26.23 12.60
N PHE A 175 10.69 27.49 12.68
CA PHE A 175 10.94 28.32 13.86
C PHE A 175 9.89 27.99 14.93
N SER A 176 10.29 27.29 15.99
CA SER A 176 9.45 27.16 17.18
C SER A 176 9.54 28.47 17.97
N ALA A 177 8.61 29.39 17.73
CA ALA A 177 8.45 30.57 18.57
C ALA A 177 7.78 30.15 19.90
N ASP A 178 8.57 29.64 20.83
CA ASP A 178 8.24 29.64 22.26
C ASP A 178 9.36 30.35 23.02
N GLU A 179 9.59 31.61 22.64
CA GLU A 179 10.27 32.55 23.52
C GLU A 179 9.18 33.24 24.35
N GLY A 180 9.24 32.98 25.66
CA GLY A 180 8.24 33.36 26.64
C GLY A 180 7.76 34.81 26.52
N VAL A 181 6.44 34.96 26.63
CA VAL A 181 5.80 36.22 26.97
C VAL A 181 6.43 36.75 28.26
N LYS A 182 6.95 37.97 28.15
CA LYS A 182 7.62 38.80 29.16
C LYS A 182 7.05 38.73 30.58
#